data_AF-A0A4Y8UI50-F1
#
_entry.id   AF-A0A4Y8UI50-F1
#
_cell.length_a   1.000
_cell.length_b   1.000
_cell.length_c   1.000
_cell.angle_alpha   90.00
_cell.angle_beta   90.00
_cell.angle_gamma   90.00
#
_symmetry.space_group_name_H-M   'P 1'
#
loop_
_entity.id
_entity.type
_entity.pdbx_description
1 polymer ?
#
loop_
_entity_poly.entity_id
_entity_poly.type
_entity_poly.pdbx_seq_one_letter_code
_entity_poly.pdbx_strand_id
1 'polypeptide(L)'
;MNLTAPISGLKNLIFSLFKIILWGEGKLAAAALLAYFAYDFAANAPFEESLGAVADEAHEVAGRERQSSPVTIVEIDEQSLKEIGQWPWPRNKTAQLIREIGSYAPAAIALDFYMPEADQTSPDKVANNLPPGNEALAEALRQLRSHDQILADALYETPSILGAAGFNFETLTTSSGMRVTPINVTGGDAIEHVRNFPYVLASLPELQMAAYSQSVLSVDADADSGLVRHIPLVSAINGDLLVPSMALETLRVGFGVDAININVNKWGVESYDIGEMNLPVQSDGQIWLHFAEADTRRYLSASDVLSGEVDPEMLANKLVLLSLSGAGLTDYRGTPLGEYVPGIEIQAQVIESLFDGDYVLAPHWMKWAELVLMVLGGIFIIWAVPQMNEAAALGVTLILDFVFVQAGVLMFHNFSILFDSGTLGDNWILTFTLLEVCMLLSDKYMGDDQAPTQNNQTAAGV
;
A
#
# COMPACT_ATOMS: atom_id res chain seq x y z
N MET A 1 12.14 8.80 -63.55
CA MET A 1 12.08 9.37 -62.19
C MET A 1 12.51 8.24 -61.24
N ASN A 2 13.78 8.24 -60.84
CA ASN A 2 14.39 7.13 -60.09
C ASN A 2 14.04 7.23 -58.60
N LEU A 3 13.23 6.28 -58.11
CA LEU A 3 12.89 6.11 -56.69
C LEU A 3 14.02 5.41 -55.88
N THR A 4 15.20 5.20 -56.45
CA THR A 4 16.28 4.39 -55.85
C THR A 4 17.28 5.18 -54.98
N ALA A 5 17.33 6.51 -55.10
CA ALA A 5 18.29 7.35 -54.37
C ALA A 5 18.06 7.44 -52.85
N PRO A 6 16.83 7.65 -52.31
CA PRO A 6 16.63 7.81 -50.87
C PRO A 6 16.87 6.51 -50.06
N ILE A 7 16.74 5.35 -50.70
CA ILE A 7 16.91 4.03 -50.07
C ILE A 7 18.39 3.73 -49.78
N SER A 8 19.31 4.23 -50.62
CA SER A 8 20.76 3.99 -50.47
C SER A 8 21.38 4.75 -49.29
N GLY A 9 20.98 6.01 -49.08
CA GLY A 9 21.42 6.82 -47.94
C GLY A 9 20.93 6.26 -46.61
N LEU A 10 19.67 5.81 -46.55
CA LEU A 10 19.11 5.16 -45.37
C LEU A 10 19.82 3.83 -45.06
N LYS A 11 20.12 3.01 -46.07
CA LYS A 11 20.89 1.77 -45.89
C LYS A 11 22.30 2.02 -45.34
N ASN A 12 23.01 3.02 -45.86
CA ASN A 12 24.36 3.36 -45.39
C ASN A 12 24.37 3.91 -43.96
N LEU A 13 23.35 4.69 -43.60
CA LEU A 13 23.15 5.17 -42.23
C LEU A 13 22.88 3.99 -41.28
N ILE A 14 21.95 3.10 -41.63
CA ILE A 14 21.63 1.89 -40.85
C ILE A 14 22.88 1.01 -40.69
N PHE A 15 23.64 0.78 -41.75
CA PHE A 15 24.84 -0.04 -41.71
C PHE A 15 25.97 0.59 -40.87
N SER A 16 26.10 1.91 -40.90
CA SER A 16 27.08 2.64 -40.06
C SER A 16 26.69 2.60 -38.58
N LEU A 17 25.41 2.76 -38.25
CA LEU A 17 24.89 2.59 -36.89
C LEU A 17 25.11 1.15 -36.40
N PHE A 18 24.85 0.16 -37.26
CA PHE A 18 25.08 -1.25 -36.97
C PHE A 18 26.55 -1.55 -36.66
N LYS A 19 27.49 -0.95 -37.41
CA LYS A 19 28.93 -1.08 -37.12
C LYS A 19 29.33 -0.44 -35.79
N ILE A 20 28.72 0.68 -35.40
CA ILE A 20 28.98 1.32 -34.10
C ILE A 20 28.47 0.45 -32.95
N ILE A 21 27.27 -0.12 -33.08
CA ILE A 21 26.66 -0.99 -32.06
C ILE A 21 27.48 -2.25 -31.83
N LEU A 22 27.97 -2.87 -32.90
CA LEU A 22 28.77 -4.10 -32.85
C LEU A 22 30.27 -3.85 -32.56
N TRP A 23 30.72 -2.60 -32.46
CA TRP A 23 32.11 -2.29 -32.20
C TRP A 23 32.53 -2.76 -30.80
N GLY A 24 33.69 -3.42 -30.70
CA GLY A 24 34.17 -4.01 -29.45
C GLY A 24 33.29 -5.15 -28.94
N GLU A 25 32.75 -5.97 -29.85
CA GLU A 25 31.89 -7.15 -29.54
C GLU A 25 30.59 -6.76 -28.82
N GLY A 26 30.08 -5.54 -29.02
CA GLY A 26 28.86 -5.06 -28.37
C GLY A 26 29.04 -4.50 -26.95
N LYS A 27 30.26 -4.48 -26.41
CA LYS A 27 30.53 -3.93 -25.06
C LYS A 27 30.07 -2.49 -24.89
N LEU A 28 30.20 -1.67 -25.94
CA LEU A 28 29.73 -0.28 -25.90
C LEU A 28 28.21 -0.16 -25.90
N ALA A 29 27.52 -1.02 -26.65
CA ALA A 29 26.06 -1.07 -26.64
C ALA A 29 25.55 -1.52 -25.26
N ALA A 30 26.15 -2.56 -24.68
CA ALA A 30 25.83 -3.02 -23.33
C ALA A 30 26.14 -1.96 -22.27
N ALA A 31 27.27 -1.26 -22.35
CA ALA A 31 27.61 -0.17 -21.44
C ALA A 31 26.65 1.03 -21.58
N ALA A 32 26.21 1.35 -22.80
CA ALA A 32 25.21 2.39 -23.03
C ALA A 32 23.84 2.01 -22.44
N LEU A 33 23.43 0.74 -22.57
CA LEU A 33 22.21 0.21 -21.97
C LEU A 33 22.29 0.26 -20.44
N LEU A 34 23.41 -0.18 -19.84
CA LEU A 34 23.63 -0.11 -18.40
C LEU A 34 23.60 1.34 -17.90
N ALA A 35 24.22 2.28 -18.62
CA ALA A 35 24.19 3.69 -18.26
C ALA A 35 22.78 4.29 -18.36
N TYR A 36 21.99 3.87 -19.36
CA TYR A 36 20.58 4.26 -19.47
C TYR A 36 19.78 3.78 -18.25
N PHE A 37 19.88 2.50 -17.89
CA PHE A 37 19.20 1.98 -16.72
C PHE A 37 19.69 2.59 -15.42
N ALA A 38 20.99 2.85 -15.27
CA ALA A 38 21.53 3.55 -14.09
C ALA A 38 20.97 4.98 -13.95
N TYR A 39 20.80 5.68 -15.08
CA TYR A 39 20.16 6.99 -15.10
C TYR A 39 18.68 6.89 -14.75
N ASP A 40 17.95 5.97 -15.37
CA ASP A 40 16.53 5.74 -15.14
C ASP A 40 16.25 5.36 -13.67
N PHE A 41 17.02 4.41 -13.13
CA PHE A 41 16.96 4.01 -11.73
C PHE A 41 17.24 5.20 -10.80
N ALA A 42 18.30 5.99 -11.05
CA ALA A 42 18.62 7.14 -10.22
C ALA A 42 17.52 8.23 -10.23
N ALA A 43 16.78 8.34 -11.34
CA ALA A 43 15.73 9.33 -11.51
C ALA A 43 14.36 8.87 -10.99
N ASN A 44 14.02 7.60 -11.19
CA ASN A 44 12.65 7.10 -11.06
C ASN A 44 12.48 6.03 -9.96
N ALA A 45 13.55 5.43 -9.42
CA ALA A 45 13.45 4.42 -8.36
C ALA A 45 13.09 5.02 -6.98
N PRO A 46 12.44 4.25 -6.09
CA PRO A 46 12.07 2.84 -6.24
C PRO A 46 10.92 2.61 -7.23
N PHE A 47 10.96 1.50 -7.97
CA PHE A 47 9.87 1.10 -8.87
C PHE A 47 8.84 0.29 -8.09
N GLU A 48 7.69 0.88 -7.80
CA GLU A 48 6.66 0.27 -6.93
C GLU A 48 6.21 -1.12 -7.40
N GLU A 49 6.07 -1.33 -8.72
CA GLU A 49 5.66 -2.62 -9.28
C GLU A 49 6.71 -3.72 -9.03
N SER A 50 7.99 -3.43 -9.26
CA SER A 50 9.08 -4.39 -9.03
C SER A 50 9.23 -4.69 -7.54
N LEU A 51 9.21 -3.64 -6.70
CA LEU A 51 9.30 -3.78 -5.26
C LEU A 51 8.11 -4.56 -4.69
N GLY A 52 6.91 -4.36 -5.25
CA GLY A 52 5.70 -5.10 -4.93
C GLY A 52 5.83 -6.58 -5.29
N ALA A 53 6.35 -6.92 -6.46
CA ALA A 53 6.58 -8.31 -6.86
C ALA A 53 7.60 -9.01 -5.93
N VAL A 54 8.69 -8.32 -5.57
CA VAL A 54 9.68 -8.84 -4.61
C VAL A 54 9.05 -9.02 -3.23
N ALA A 55 8.23 -8.06 -2.78
CA ALA A 55 7.51 -8.16 -1.52
C ALA A 55 6.56 -9.37 -1.52
N ASP A 56 5.84 -9.62 -2.62
CA ASP A 56 4.92 -10.74 -2.73
C ASP A 56 5.65 -12.09 -2.63
N GLU A 57 6.73 -12.27 -3.41
CA GLU A 57 7.56 -13.49 -3.34
C GLU A 57 8.16 -13.69 -1.94
N ALA A 58 8.61 -12.61 -1.30
CA ALA A 58 9.16 -12.68 0.05
C ALA A 58 8.09 -13.06 1.08
N HIS A 59 6.85 -12.57 0.97
CA HIS A 59 5.74 -12.93 1.85
C HIS A 59 5.35 -14.41 1.73
N GLU A 60 5.36 -14.98 0.52
CA GLU A 60 5.06 -16.42 0.35
C GLU A 60 6.05 -17.32 1.12
N VAL A 61 7.29 -16.88 1.26
CA VAL A 61 8.36 -17.63 1.94
C VAL A 61 8.47 -17.27 3.43
N ALA A 62 8.22 -16.01 3.77
CA ALA A 62 8.55 -15.39 5.04
C ALA A 62 7.44 -14.45 5.55
N GLY A 63 6.17 -14.88 5.45
CA GLY A 63 5.05 -14.14 6.02
C GLY A 63 5.15 -13.95 7.54
N ARG A 64 4.46 -12.93 8.06
CA ARG A 64 4.56 -12.53 9.46
C ARG A 64 3.99 -13.61 10.40
N GLU A 65 4.77 -13.98 11.41
CA GLU A 65 4.26 -14.77 12.53
C GLU A 65 3.57 -13.83 13.55
N ARG A 66 2.29 -14.09 13.87
CA ARG A 66 1.58 -13.28 14.87
C ARG A 66 2.13 -13.51 16.27
N GLN A 67 2.57 -12.42 16.91
CA GLN A 67 3.04 -12.44 18.29
C GLN A 67 1.95 -11.99 19.28
N SER A 68 1.18 -10.97 18.89
CA SER A 68 0.08 -10.44 19.69
C SER A 68 -1.26 -10.49 18.95
N SER A 69 -2.36 -10.36 19.70
CA SER A 69 -3.71 -10.20 19.16
C SER A 69 -4.47 -9.15 20.00
N PRO A 70 -4.10 -7.86 19.86
CA PRO A 70 -4.71 -6.76 20.59
C PRO A 70 -6.07 -6.36 20.00
N VAL A 71 -6.37 -6.81 18.76
CA VAL A 71 -7.56 -6.42 18.00
C VAL A 71 -8.66 -7.47 18.10
N THR A 72 -9.89 -7.01 18.28
CA THR A 72 -11.11 -7.80 18.07
C THR A 72 -11.98 -7.10 17.05
N ILE A 73 -12.58 -7.85 16.14
CA ILE A 73 -13.48 -7.33 15.12
C ILE A 73 -14.91 -7.73 15.51
N VAL A 74 -15.79 -6.74 15.67
CA VAL A 74 -17.23 -6.94 15.82
C VAL A 74 -17.88 -6.63 14.49
N GLU A 75 -18.54 -7.61 13.89
CA GLU A 75 -19.06 -7.48 12.54
C GLU A 75 -20.57 -7.52 12.47
N ILE A 76 -21.14 -6.63 11.65
CA ILE A 76 -22.50 -6.77 11.16
C ILE A 76 -22.46 -7.75 9.97
N ASP A 77 -22.49 -9.03 10.33
CA ASP A 77 -22.40 -10.19 9.45
C ASP A 77 -23.78 -10.70 9.01
N GLU A 78 -23.81 -11.80 8.25
CA GLU A 78 -25.06 -12.44 7.80
C GLU A 78 -25.95 -12.92 8.96
N GLN A 79 -25.36 -13.37 10.07
CA GLN A 79 -26.12 -13.76 11.26
C GLN A 79 -26.84 -12.53 11.85
N SER A 80 -26.11 -11.43 12.03
CA SER A 80 -26.62 -10.15 12.51
C SER A 80 -27.73 -9.61 11.61
N LEU A 81 -27.53 -9.63 10.29
CA LEU A 81 -28.54 -9.17 9.34
C LEU A 81 -29.81 -10.03 9.35
N LYS A 82 -29.67 -11.35 9.54
CA LYS A 82 -30.79 -12.28 9.65
C LYS A 82 -31.60 -12.07 10.94
N GLU A 83 -30.93 -11.83 12.06
CA GLU A 83 -31.57 -11.73 13.38
C GLU A 83 -32.13 -10.33 13.67
N ILE A 84 -31.44 -9.28 13.23
CA ILE A 84 -31.75 -7.89 13.58
C ILE A 84 -32.42 -7.16 12.42
N GLY A 85 -32.04 -7.47 11.18
CA GLY A 85 -32.60 -6.88 9.97
C GLY A 85 -31.54 -6.25 9.06
N GLN A 86 -32.02 -5.74 7.93
CA GLN A 86 -31.20 -5.18 6.86
C GLN A 86 -30.41 -3.92 7.28
N TRP A 87 -29.16 -3.82 6.84
CA TRP A 87 -28.34 -2.60 6.90
C TRP A 87 -28.77 -1.57 5.84
N PRO A 88 -28.75 -0.25 6.13
CA PRO A 88 -28.33 0.39 7.38
C PRO A 88 -29.31 0.20 8.53
N TRP A 89 -28.78 -0.12 9.71
CA TRP A 89 -29.58 -0.15 10.93
C TRP A 89 -29.93 1.28 11.38
N PRO A 90 -31.11 1.47 12.02
CA PRO A 90 -31.41 2.68 12.77
C PRO A 90 -30.29 3.05 13.75
N ARG A 91 -29.96 4.34 13.87
CA ARG A 91 -28.82 4.81 14.68
C ARG A 91 -28.98 4.53 16.16
N ASN A 92 -30.20 4.38 16.66
CA ASN A 92 -30.45 3.92 18.04
C ASN A 92 -30.00 2.47 18.27
N LYS A 93 -30.07 1.60 17.26
CA LYS A 93 -29.56 0.21 17.33
C LYS A 93 -28.04 0.20 17.27
N THR A 94 -27.43 1.02 16.40
CA THR A 94 -25.98 1.21 16.37
C THR A 94 -25.48 1.74 17.72
N ALA A 95 -26.20 2.70 18.33
CA ALA A 95 -25.91 3.23 19.65
C ALA A 95 -26.00 2.16 20.75
N GLN A 96 -26.97 1.24 20.65
CA GLN A 96 -27.07 0.09 21.55
C GLN A 96 -25.83 -0.78 21.44
N LEU A 97 -25.43 -1.19 20.23
CA LEU A 97 -24.25 -2.02 20.00
C LEU A 97 -22.98 -1.37 20.57
N ILE A 98 -22.76 -0.08 20.32
CA ILE A 98 -21.59 0.65 20.84
C ILE A 98 -21.58 0.67 22.37
N ARG A 99 -22.74 0.85 23.02
CA ARG A 99 -22.84 0.78 24.49
C ARG A 99 -22.60 -0.62 25.03
N GLU A 100 -23.12 -1.66 24.37
CA GLU A 100 -22.87 -3.05 24.78
C GLU A 100 -21.38 -3.37 24.69
N ILE A 101 -20.70 -3.01 23.59
CA ILE A 101 -19.23 -3.11 23.46
C ILE A 101 -18.56 -2.31 24.58
N GLY A 102 -18.97 -1.06 24.78
CA GLY A 102 -18.44 -0.17 25.81
C GLY A 102 -18.57 -0.69 27.24
N SER A 103 -19.59 -1.52 27.53
CA SER A 103 -19.81 -2.13 28.85
C SER A 103 -18.68 -3.07 29.28
N TYR A 104 -17.94 -3.62 28.32
CA TYR A 104 -16.77 -4.48 28.56
C TYR A 104 -15.47 -3.68 28.78
N ALA A 105 -15.50 -2.35 28.70
CA ALA A 105 -14.34 -1.47 28.81
C ALA A 105 -13.20 -1.81 27.80
N PRO A 106 -13.47 -1.72 26.48
CA PRO A 106 -12.42 -1.80 25.47
C PRO A 106 -11.47 -0.60 25.58
N ALA A 107 -10.26 -0.75 25.04
CA ALA A 107 -9.29 0.34 24.97
C ALA A 107 -9.68 1.38 23.91
N ALA A 108 -10.29 0.95 22.80
CA ALA A 108 -10.81 1.80 21.74
C ALA A 108 -11.94 1.09 20.96
N ILE A 109 -12.82 1.85 20.32
CA ILE A 109 -13.85 1.33 19.40
C ILE A 109 -13.78 2.12 18.09
N ALA A 110 -13.19 1.55 17.03
CA ALA A 110 -13.11 2.21 15.73
C ALA A 110 -14.20 1.73 14.77
N LEU A 111 -14.87 2.65 14.11
CA LEU A 111 -15.97 2.36 13.19
C LEU A 111 -15.48 2.40 11.74
N ASP A 112 -15.55 1.27 11.05
CA ASP A 112 -15.18 1.13 9.63
C ASP A 112 -16.33 1.55 8.68
N PHE A 113 -17.08 2.58 9.10
CA PHE A 113 -18.09 3.22 8.28
C PHE A 113 -18.33 4.64 8.76
N TYR A 114 -18.82 5.48 7.86
CA TYR A 114 -19.15 6.88 8.09
C TYR A 114 -20.64 7.15 7.83
N MET A 115 -21.15 8.22 8.43
CA MET A 115 -22.58 8.50 8.53
C MET A 115 -22.85 9.95 8.15
N PRO A 116 -22.72 10.31 6.85
CA PRO A 116 -22.74 11.70 6.41
C PRO A 116 -24.15 12.27 6.27
N GLU A 117 -25.17 11.41 6.38
CA GLU A 117 -26.59 11.74 6.24
C GLU A 117 -27.35 11.44 7.53
N ALA A 118 -28.40 12.23 7.79
CA ALA A 118 -29.32 12.02 8.92
C ALA A 118 -30.07 10.69 8.79
N ASP A 119 -30.28 10.03 9.93
CA ASP A 119 -31.03 8.79 9.99
C ASP A 119 -32.48 8.99 9.58
N GLN A 120 -32.86 8.42 8.43
CA GLN A 120 -34.21 8.51 7.87
C GLN A 120 -35.27 7.79 8.71
N THR A 121 -34.86 6.96 9.65
CA THR A 121 -35.74 6.27 10.61
C THR A 121 -35.94 7.05 11.91
N SER A 122 -35.25 8.19 12.10
CA SER A 122 -35.44 9.04 13.28
C SER A 122 -36.89 9.52 13.41
N PRO A 123 -37.42 9.70 14.64
CA PRO A 123 -38.80 10.12 14.86
C PRO A 123 -39.21 11.39 14.11
N ASP A 124 -38.34 12.40 14.02
CA ASP A 124 -38.62 13.65 13.28
C ASP A 124 -38.73 13.42 11.76
N LYS A 125 -37.90 12.52 11.19
CA LYS A 125 -37.96 12.14 9.77
C LYS A 125 -39.21 11.36 9.45
N VAL A 126 -39.55 10.38 10.30
CA VAL A 126 -40.80 9.61 10.17
C VAL A 126 -42.00 10.55 10.27
N ALA A 127 -42.01 11.49 11.21
CA ALA A 127 -43.08 12.48 11.37
C ALA A 127 -43.33 13.31 10.09
N ASN A 128 -42.26 13.65 9.36
CA ASN A 128 -42.34 14.43 8.13
C ASN A 128 -42.86 13.62 6.92
N ASN A 129 -42.79 12.29 6.98
CA ASN A 129 -43.24 11.39 5.92
C ASN A 129 -44.64 10.82 6.16
N LEU A 130 -45.32 11.21 7.25
CA LEU A 130 -46.69 10.76 7.53
C LEU A 130 -47.71 11.37 6.56
N PRO A 131 -48.74 10.61 6.13
CA PRO A 131 -49.78 11.14 5.27
C PRO A 131 -50.62 12.20 5.99
N PRO A 132 -51.22 13.17 5.24
CA PRO A 132 -52.10 14.19 5.81
C PRO A 132 -53.20 13.59 6.71
N GLY A 133 -53.55 14.27 7.80
CA GLY A 133 -54.50 13.77 8.81
C GLY A 133 -53.88 13.05 10.01
N ASN A 134 -52.54 13.00 10.10
CA ASN A 134 -51.80 12.40 11.22
C ASN A 134 -51.02 13.45 12.03
N GLU A 135 -51.48 14.70 12.08
CA GLU A 135 -50.73 15.84 12.64
C GLU A 135 -50.40 15.64 14.13
N ALA A 136 -51.33 15.07 14.90
CA ALA A 136 -51.10 14.79 16.33
C ALA A 136 -50.01 13.73 16.55
N LEU A 137 -49.95 12.69 15.69
CA LEU A 137 -48.89 11.69 15.75
C LEU A 137 -47.55 12.26 15.30
N ALA A 138 -47.54 13.07 14.24
CA ALA A 138 -46.34 13.76 13.78
C ALA A 138 -45.77 14.66 14.88
N GLU A 139 -46.63 15.40 15.60
CA GLU A 139 -46.20 16.21 16.73
C GLU A 139 -45.65 15.35 17.88
N ALA A 140 -46.31 14.24 18.23
CA ALA A 140 -45.82 13.33 19.25
C ALA A 140 -44.45 12.71 18.90
N LEU A 141 -44.23 12.35 17.63
CA LEU A 141 -42.95 11.82 17.16
C LEU A 141 -41.83 12.87 17.24
N ARG A 142 -42.11 14.14 16.91
CA ARG A 142 -41.12 15.23 17.00
C ARG A 142 -40.67 15.54 18.43
N GLN A 143 -41.43 15.12 19.44
CA GLN A 143 -41.04 15.25 20.84
C GLN A 143 -40.06 14.15 21.29
N LEU A 144 -39.90 13.08 20.51
CA LEU A 144 -38.93 12.02 20.79
C LEU A 144 -37.53 12.46 20.32
N ARG A 145 -36.51 11.92 20.98
CA ARG A 145 -35.11 12.15 20.59
C ARG A 145 -34.83 11.58 19.20
N SER A 146 -34.01 12.27 18.41
CA SER A 146 -33.54 11.71 17.14
C SER A 146 -32.61 10.53 17.40
N HIS A 147 -32.55 9.58 16.46
CA HIS A 147 -31.64 8.46 16.60
C HIS A 147 -30.17 8.91 16.49
N ASP A 148 -29.89 9.97 15.73
CA ASP A 148 -28.57 10.60 15.65
C ASP A 148 -28.13 11.16 17.01
N GLN A 149 -29.03 11.78 17.78
CA GLN A 149 -28.74 12.21 19.16
C GLN A 149 -28.48 11.03 20.11
N ILE A 150 -29.24 9.93 19.97
CA ILE A 150 -29.05 8.73 20.79
C ILE A 150 -27.68 8.09 20.51
N LEU A 151 -27.24 8.11 19.25
CA LEU A 151 -25.91 7.66 18.84
C LEU A 151 -24.82 8.61 19.31
N ALA A 152 -25.02 9.92 19.19
CA ALA A 152 -24.08 10.91 19.70
C ALA A 152 -23.77 10.66 21.18
N ASP A 153 -24.79 10.42 22.01
CA ASP A 153 -24.57 10.07 23.42
C ASP A 153 -23.72 8.80 23.59
N ALA A 154 -24.01 7.74 22.83
CA ALA A 154 -23.23 6.50 22.91
C ALA A 154 -21.76 6.69 22.49
N LEU A 155 -21.52 7.51 21.47
CA LEU A 155 -20.18 7.86 21.01
C LEU A 155 -19.41 8.68 22.06
N TYR A 156 -20.11 9.55 22.81
CA TYR A 156 -19.54 10.35 23.89
C TYR A 156 -19.23 9.51 25.15
N GLU A 157 -20.05 8.49 25.42
CA GLU A 157 -19.91 7.58 26.56
C GLU A 157 -18.78 6.55 26.39
N THR A 158 -18.20 6.42 25.20
CA THR A 158 -17.26 5.35 24.84
C THR A 158 -16.01 5.91 24.14
N PRO A 159 -14.88 5.17 24.11
CA PRO A 159 -13.69 5.58 23.36
C PRO A 159 -13.86 5.36 21.85
N SER A 160 -14.93 5.92 21.28
CA SER A 160 -15.34 5.69 19.89
C SER A 160 -14.60 6.59 18.91
N ILE A 161 -14.12 6.00 17.81
CA ILE A 161 -13.41 6.65 16.71
C ILE A 161 -14.28 6.51 15.45
N LEU A 162 -14.69 7.64 14.88
CA LEU A 162 -15.46 7.63 13.63
C LEU A 162 -14.55 7.48 12.41
N GLY A 163 -14.92 6.60 11.49
CA GLY A 163 -14.35 6.60 10.16
C GLY A 163 -14.78 7.81 9.33
N ALA A 164 -13.95 8.15 8.35
CA ALA A 164 -14.22 9.08 7.25
C ALA A 164 -13.49 8.58 6.00
N ALA A 165 -13.98 8.94 4.81
CA ALA A 165 -13.35 8.56 3.54
C ALA A 165 -12.80 9.77 2.80
N GLY A 166 -11.55 9.69 2.34
CA GLY A 166 -10.95 10.68 1.45
C GLY A 166 -11.36 10.47 -0.01
N PHE A 167 -11.61 11.56 -0.74
CA PHE A 167 -12.07 11.55 -2.13
C PHE A 167 -11.24 12.49 -3.01
N ASN A 168 -11.00 12.04 -4.25
CA ASN A 168 -10.35 12.83 -5.31
C ASN A 168 -11.33 13.69 -6.12
N PHE A 169 -12.63 13.62 -5.82
CA PHE A 169 -13.70 14.34 -6.50
C PHE A 169 -14.80 14.72 -5.51
N GLU A 170 -15.53 15.79 -5.81
CA GLU A 170 -16.67 16.22 -5.01
C GLU A 170 -17.85 15.28 -5.25
N THR A 171 -18.54 14.89 -4.16
CA THR A 171 -19.80 14.12 -4.23
C THR A 171 -20.79 14.63 -3.18
N LEU A 172 -21.98 14.04 -3.13
CA LEU A 172 -22.99 14.40 -2.14
C LEU A 172 -22.39 14.28 -0.73
N THR A 173 -22.57 15.32 0.10
CA THR A 173 -22.09 15.42 1.49
C THR A 173 -20.57 15.43 1.71
N THR A 174 -19.72 15.45 0.66
CA THR A 174 -18.30 15.74 0.88
C THR A 174 -18.09 17.17 1.37
N SER A 175 -17.07 17.36 2.18
CA SER A 175 -16.62 18.66 2.68
C SER A 175 -15.10 18.81 2.54
N SER A 176 -14.58 19.98 2.88
CA SER A 176 -13.15 20.30 2.83
C SER A 176 -12.45 20.11 4.18
N GLY A 177 -13.10 19.51 5.19
CA GLY A 177 -12.51 19.35 6.52
C GLY A 177 -13.37 18.55 7.48
N MET A 178 -12.75 18.10 8.56
CA MET A 178 -13.37 17.29 9.62
C MET A 178 -12.72 17.60 10.96
N ARG A 179 -13.32 17.17 12.07
CA ARG A 179 -12.64 17.26 13.38
C ARG A 179 -11.56 16.19 13.46
N VAL A 180 -10.35 16.60 13.81
CA VAL A 180 -9.18 15.72 13.92
C VAL A 180 -8.52 15.90 15.27
N THR A 181 -7.85 14.86 15.75
CA THR A 181 -6.98 14.91 16.92
C THR A 181 -5.80 15.88 16.71
N PRO A 182 -5.20 16.44 17.78
CA PRO A 182 -3.98 17.22 17.63
C PRO A 182 -2.84 16.40 17.00
N ILE A 183 -2.25 16.97 15.95
CA ILE A 183 -1.03 16.46 15.29
C ILE A 183 0.03 17.55 15.37
N ASN A 184 1.20 17.19 15.92
CA ASN A 184 2.35 18.08 15.96
C ASN A 184 3.33 17.68 14.88
N VAL A 185 3.84 18.64 14.11
CA VAL A 185 4.85 18.38 13.07
C VAL A 185 6.16 19.04 13.48
N THR A 186 7.27 18.32 13.39
CA THR A 186 8.61 18.83 13.64
C THR A 186 9.54 18.58 12.45
N GLY A 187 10.50 19.48 12.22
CA GLY A 187 11.56 19.30 11.21
C GLY A 187 11.20 19.64 9.75
N GLY A 188 9.94 19.90 9.43
CA GLY A 188 9.49 20.26 8.08
C GLY A 188 7.98 20.39 7.95
N ASP A 189 7.47 20.38 6.71
CA ASP A 189 6.04 20.30 6.40
C ASP A 189 5.69 18.87 5.96
N ALA A 190 4.82 18.19 6.70
CA ALA A 190 4.42 16.83 6.38
C ALA A 190 3.41 16.77 5.22
N ILE A 191 2.67 17.86 4.96
CA ILE A 191 1.57 17.90 3.98
C ILE A 191 2.09 17.67 2.56
N GLU A 192 3.29 18.17 2.24
CA GLU A 192 3.91 18.00 0.92
C GLU A 192 4.29 16.55 0.60
N HIS A 193 4.34 15.68 1.62
CA HIS A 193 4.85 14.31 1.50
C HIS A 193 3.76 13.25 1.61
N VAL A 194 2.68 13.51 2.35
CA VAL A 194 1.62 12.52 2.57
C VAL A 194 0.57 12.52 1.47
N ARG A 195 -0.18 11.41 1.37
CA ARG A 195 -1.32 11.28 0.47
C ARG A 195 -2.35 12.38 0.74
N ASN A 196 -2.62 13.21 -0.27
CA ASN A 196 -3.60 14.30 -0.18
C ASN A 196 -4.92 13.95 -0.88
N PHE A 197 -6.03 14.11 -0.16
CA PHE A 197 -7.39 14.03 -0.69
C PHE A 197 -8.01 15.43 -0.71
N PRO A 198 -8.42 15.96 -1.88
CA PRO A 198 -9.10 17.24 -1.98
C PRO A 198 -10.41 17.34 -1.16
N TYR A 199 -11.11 16.22 -0.99
CA TYR A 199 -12.40 16.16 -0.31
C TYR A 199 -12.45 15.04 0.73
N VAL A 200 -13.30 15.20 1.74
CA VAL A 200 -13.58 14.17 2.74
C VAL A 200 -15.07 13.96 2.93
N LEU A 201 -15.47 12.71 3.05
CA LEU A 201 -16.81 12.27 3.42
C LEU A 201 -16.78 11.84 4.90
N ALA A 202 -17.11 12.77 5.78
CA ALA A 202 -17.13 12.57 7.22
C ALA A 202 -18.56 12.41 7.74
N SER A 203 -18.71 11.88 8.96
CA SER A 203 -20.02 11.76 9.61
C SER A 203 -20.65 13.12 9.92
N LEU A 204 -21.94 13.16 10.29
CA LEU A 204 -22.64 14.40 10.66
C LEU A 204 -21.86 15.20 11.73
N PRO A 205 -21.87 16.55 11.68
CA PRO A 205 -21.18 17.38 12.67
C PRO A 205 -21.53 17.07 14.13
N GLU A 206 -22.76 16.67 14.43
CA GLU A 206 -23.17 16.29 15.78
C GLU A 206 -22.51 14.99 16.27
N LEU A 207 -22.37 13.99 15.39
CA LEU A 207 -21.66 12.75 15.68
C LEU A 207 -20.15 13.02 15.80
N GLN A 208 -19.63 13.84 14.89
CA GLN A 208 -18.25 14.30 14.92
C GLN A 208 -17.89 15.01 16.23
N MET A 209 -18.78 15.83 16.79
CA MET A 209 -18.55 16.51 18.06
C MET A 209 -18.61 15.56 19.25
N ALA A 210 -19.43 14.51 19.18
CA ALA A 210 -19.67 13.61 20.29
C ALA A 210 -18.64 12.48 20.42
N ALA A 211 -18.15 11.94 19.29
CA ALA A 211 -17.14 10.88 19.30
C ALA A 211 -15.86 11.29 20.03
N TYR A 212 -15.07 10.31 20.49
CA TYR A 212 -13.77 10.57 21.10
C TYR A 212 -12.77 11.07 20.04
N SER A 213 -12.73 10.45 18.87
CA SER A 213 -11.89 10.89 17.75
C SER A 213 -12.44 10.51 16.37
N GLN A 214 -11.67 10.78 15.32
CA GLN A 214 -11.97 10.42 13.94
C GLN A 214 -10.70 10.05 13.17
N SER A 215 -10.87 9.26 12.12
CA SER A 215 -9.78 8.74 11.29
C SER A 215 -10.20 8.57 9.83
N VAL A 216 -9.23 8.50 8.92
CA VAL A 216 -9.46 8.16 7.51
C VAL A 216 -9.37 6.65 7.31
N LEU A 217 -10.33 6.09 6.57
CA LEU A 217 -10.43 4.66 6.22
C LEU A 217 -9.78 4.32 4.88
N SER A 218 -9.35 5.32 4.11
CA SER A 218 -8.88 5.16 2.74
C SER A 218 -7.67 4.23 2.65
N VAL A 219 -7.78 3.24 1.76
CA VAL A 219 -6.70 2.36 1.34
C VAL A 219 -6.52 2.55 -0.17
N ASP A 220 -5.34 2.97 -0.59
CA ASP A 220 -4.97 2.95 -2.00
C ASP A 220 -4.49 1.51 -2.31
N ALA A 221 -5.23 0.79 -3.16
CA ALA A 221 -4.75 -0.48 -3.70
C ALA A 221 -3.91 -0.20 -4.94
N ASP A 222 -2.94 -1.09 -5.22
CA ASP A 222 -2.17 -1.06 -6.46
C ASP A 222 -3.14 -1.10 -7.66
N ALA A 223 -2.98 -0.15 -8.57
CA ALA A 223 -3.87 0.05 -9.70
C ALA A 223 -3.87 -1.13 -10.68
N ASP A 224 -2.75 -1.86 -10.78
CA ASP A 224 -2.58 -2.95 -11.73
C ASP A 224 -2.96 -4.30 -11.13
N SER A 225 -2.49 -4.58 -9.90
CA SER A 225 -2.74 -5.88 -9.24
C SER A 225 -4.00 -5.93 -8.39
N GLY A 226 -4.52 -4.77 -7.96
CA GLY A 226 -5.62 -4.68 -6.99
C GLY A 226 -5.25 -5.13 -5.57
N LEU A 227 -3.97 -5.48 -5.33
CA LEU A 227 -3.45 -5.89 -4.03
C LEU A 227 -3.18 -4.68 -3.15
N VAL A 228 -3.33 -4.87 -1.84
CA VAL A 228 -2.93 -3.88 -0.85
C VAL A 228 -1.57 -4.29 -0.29
N ARG A 229 -0.53 -3.47 -0.52
CA ARG A 229 0.83 -3.73 0.00
C ARG A 229 1.31 -2.65 0.96
N HIS A 230 0.82 -1.43 0.79
CA HIS A 230 1.19 -0.28 1.60
C HIS A 230 -0.05 0.47 2.07
N ILE A 231 0.05 1.12 3.23
CA ILE A 231 -1.02 1.94 3.80
C ILE A 231 -0.45 3.27 4.30
N PRO A 232 -1.07 4.42 3.94
CA PRO A 232 -0.74 5.69 4.55
C PRO A 232 -1.18 5.71 6.00
N LEU A 233 -0.27 6.09 6.90
CA LEU A 233 -0.61 6.24 8.33
C LEU A 233 -1.20 7.62 8.66
N VAL A 234 -0.85 8.63 7.86
CA VAL A 234 -1.44 9.97 7.90
C VAL A 234 -1.72 10.41 6.46
N SER A 235 -2.84 11.08 6.24
CA SER A 235 -3.21 11.70 4.98
C SER A 235 -3.51 13.18 5.18
N ALA A 236 -3.34 13.99 4.14
CA ALA A 236 -3.81 15.37 4.12
C ALA A 236 -5.21 15.44 3.51
N ILE A 237 -6.09 16.24 4.10
CA ILE A 237 -7.38 16.63 3.54
C ILE A 237 -7.27 18.08 3.11
N ASN A 238 -7.73 18.38 1.89
CA ASN A 238 -7.76 19.73 1.32
C ASN A 238 -6.39 20.46 1.32
N GLY A 239 -5.29 19.72 1.45
CA GLY A 239 -3.93 20.27 1.48
C GLY A 239 -3.59 21.09 2.73
N ASP A 240 -4.38 21.03 3.80
CA ASP A 240 -4.14 21.81 5.02
C ASP A 240 -4.42 21.06 6.32
N LEU A 241 -5.14 19.93 6.26
CA LEU A 241 -5.55 19.18 7.43
C LEU A 241 -4.95 17.76 7.43
N LEU A 242 -3.97 17.49 8.29
CA LEU A 242 -3.43 16.15 8.49
C LEU A 242 -4.41 15.30 9.32
N VAL A 243 -4.67 14.07 8.89
CA VAL A 243 -5.61 13.13 9.51
C VAL A 243 -4.98 11.75 9.62
N PRO A 244 -5.03 11.10 10.79
CA PRO A 244 -4.48 9.76 10.94
C PRO A 244 -5.36 8.71 10.27
N SER A 245 -4.75 7.60 9.87
CA SER A 245 -5.46 6.40 9.47
C SER A 245 -6.18 5.77 10.66
N MET A 246 -7.17 4.92 10.39
CA MET A 246 -7.89 4.22 11.46
C MET A 246 -6.96 3.42 12.36
N ALA A 247 -5.99 2.71 11.79
CA ALA A 247 -5.03 1.92 12.55
C ALA A 247 -4.20 2.79 13.51
N LEU A 248 -3.62 3.88 13.00
CA LEU A 248 -2.79 4.78 13.80
C LEU A 248 -3.60 5.45 14.92
N GLU A 249 -4.82 5.89 14.60
CA GLU A 249 -5.70 6.55 15.57
C GLU A 249 -6.21 5.60 16.64
N THR A 250 -6.51 4.35 16.27
CA THR A 250 -6.92 3.30 17.21
C THR A 250 -5.83 3.01 18.23
N LEU A 251 -4.57 2.97 17.80
CA LEU A 251 -3.43 2.84 18.71
C LEU A 251 -3.28 4.06 19.63
N ARG A 252 -3.39 5.28 19.10
CA ARG A 252 -3.32 6.51 19.91
C ARG A 252 -4.37 6.51 21.02
N VAL A 253 -5.63 6.24 20.67
CA VAL A 253 -6.74 6.19 21.63
C VAL A 253 -6.54 5.05 22.63
N GLY A 254 -6.18 3.87 22.15
CA GLY A 254 -5.96 2.69 22.98
C GLY A 254 -4.84 2.86 24.00
N PHE A 255 -3.78 3.61 23.65
CA PHE A 255 -2.70 3.98 24.57
C PHE A 255 -2.99 5.21 25.42
N GLY A 256 -4.10 5.92 25.19
CA GLY A 256 -4.46 7.13 25.93
C GLY A 256 -3.47 8.29 25.71
N VAL A 257 -2.94 8.42 24.50
CA VAL A 257 -1.99 9.49 24.13
C VAL A 257 -2.73 10.68 23.53
N ASP A 258 -2.42 11.91 23.94
CA ASP A 258 -3.19 13.09 23.51
C ASP A 258 -2.96 13.53 22.06
N ALA A 259 -1.76 13.31 21.51
CA ALA A 259 -1.36 13.81 20.19
C ALA A 259 -0.42 12.83 19.46
N ILE A 260 -0.44 12.89 18.14
CA ILE A 260 0.54 12.20 17.28
C ILE A 260 1.62 13.22 16.91
N ASN A 261 2.90 12.85 17.08
CA ASN A 261 4.00 13.70 16.60
C ASN A 261 4.54 13.13 15.28
N ILE A 262 4.73 13.99 14.30
CA ILE A 262 5.29 13.66 12.98
C ILE A 262 6.67 14.28 12.92
N ASN A 263 7.67 13.44 12.70
CA ASN A 263 9.04 13.88 12.47
C ASN A 263 9.29 13.88 10.97
N VAL A 264 9.67 15.05 10.45
CA VAL A 264 9.97 15.28 9.03
C VAL A 264 11.43 15.66 8.91
N ASN A 265 12.11 15.11 7.90
CA ASN A 265 13.46 15.49 7.54
C ASN A 265 13.53 15.94 6.07
N LYS A 266 14.74 16.19 5.57
CA LYS A 266 14.96 16.69 4.20
C LYS A 266 14.50 15.74 3.08
N TRP A 267 14.16 14.50 3.40
CA TRP A 267 13.71 13.49 2.45
C TRP A 267 12.21 13.20 2.52
N GLY A 268 11.51 13.69 3.55
CA GLY A 268 10.09 13.45 3.78
C GLY A 268 9.78 13.10 5.23
N VAL A 269 8.68 12.39 5.43
CA VAL A 269 8.30 11.85 6.74
C VAL A 269 9.32 10.80 7.16
N GLU A 270 9.81 10.91 8.39
CA GLU A 270 10.77 9.97 8.98
C GLU A 270 10.10 8.99 9.93
N SER A 271 9.22 9.50 10.80
CA SER A 271 8.50 8.68 11.77
C SER A 271 7.24 9.35 12.30
N TYR A 272 6.34 8.51 12.83
CA TYR A 272 5.21 8.90 13.66
C TYR A 272 5.46 8.44 15.10
N ASP A 273 5.33 9.36 16.06
CA ASP A 273 5.46 9.03 17.48
C ASP A 273 4.09 9.01 18.17
N ILE A 274 3.80 7.90 18.86
CA ILE A 274 2.65 7.75 19.74
C ILE A 274 3.15 7.38 21.14
N GLY A 275 3.18 8.37 22.03
CA GLY A 275 3.72 8.18 23.38
C GLY A 275 5.22 7.87 23.33
N GLU A 276 5.62 6.68 23.76
CA GLU A 276 7.01 6.20 23.72
C GLU A 276 7.33 5.39 22.45
N MET A 277 6.32 5.07 21.64
CA MET A 277 6.48 4.31 20.40
C MET A 277 6.95 5.24 19.28
N ASN A 278 8.08 4.91 18.67
CA ASN A 278 8.58 5.55 17.46
C ASN A 278 8.33 4.61 16.26
N LEU A 279 7.53 5.07 15.30
CA LEU A 279 7.16 4.29 14.11
C LEU A 279 7.89 4.86 12.89
N PRO A 280 9.06 4.34 12.51
CA PRO A 280 9.72 4.72 11.25
C PRO A 280 8.82 4.41 10.06
N VAL A 281 8.84 5.26 9.04
CA VAL A 281 8.01 5.12 7.83
C VAL A 281 8.77 5.47 6.55
N GLN A 282 8.12 5.23 5.42
CA GLN A 282 8.58 5.72 4.12
C GLN A 282 8.47 7.25 4.03
N SER A 283 9.18 7.87 3.08
CA SER A 283 9.26 9.33 2.93
C SER A 283 7.90 9.98 2.70
N ASP A 284 6.97 9.24 2.10
CA ASP A 284 5.60 9.62 1.81
C ASP A 284 4.63 9.34 2.98
N GLY A 285 5.16 8.90 4.13
CA GLY A 285 4.38 8.64 5.33
C GLY A 285 3.61 7.32 5.32
N GLN A 286 3.91 6.42 4.40
CA GLN A 286 3.31 5.09 4.30
C GLN A 286 4.19 4.02 4.97
N ILE A 287 3.61 2.86 5.23
CA ILE A 287 4.34 1.64 5.60
C ILE A 287 4.08 0.53 4.59
N TRP A 288 5.05 -0.36 4.42
CA TRP A 288 4.81 -1.66 3.79
C TRP A 288 4.28 -2.63 4.83
N LEU A 289 3.18 -3.29 4.50
CA LEU A 289 2.56 -4.25 5.40
C LEU A 289 3.34 -5.56 5.40
N HIS A 290 3.48 -6.15 6.58
CA HIS A 290 3.99 -7.50 6.76
C HIS A 290 2.80 -8.41 7.08
N PHE A 291 2.27 -9.09 6.06
CA PHE A 291 1.03 -9.85 6.18
C PHE A 291 1.21 -11.16 6.93
N ALA A 292 0.19 -11.48 7.74
CA ALA A 292 -0.03 -12.80 8.31
C ALA A 292 -1.34 -13.39 7.73
N GLU A 293 -1.48 -14.73 7.70
CA GLU A 293 -2.73 -15.42 7.27
C GLU A 293 -3.93 -14.92 8.07
N ALA A 294 -5.10 -14.65 7.50
CA ALA A 294 -6.23 -14.09 8.27
C ALA A 294 -6.62 -14.90 9.54
N ASP A 295 -6.89 -14.24 10.66
CA ASP A 295 -7.24 -14.92 11.92
C ASP A 295 -8.74 -14.83 12.26
N THR A 296 -9.47 -15.87 11.91
CA THR A 296 -10.93 -15.97 12.17
C THR A 296 -11.32 -15.94 13.65
N ARG A 297 -10.39 -16.15 14.59
CA ARG A 297 -10.69 -16.18 16.03
C ARG A 297 -10.92 -14.80 16.64
N ARG A 298 -10.57 -13.70 15.95
CA ARG A 298 -10.79 -12.32 16.43
C ARG A 298 -12.19 -11.78 16.11
N TYR A 299 -13.00 -12.53 15.38
CA TYR A 299 -14.29 -12.09 14.88
C TYR A 299 -15.42 -12.42 15.86
N LEU A 300 -16.29 -11.44 16.09
CA LEU A 300 -17.51 -11.57 16.87
C LEU A 300 -18.69 -11.04 16.03
N SER A 301 -19.81 -11.76 16.04
CA SER A 301 -21.03 -11.26 15.42
C SER A 301 -21.66 -10.15 16.27
N ALA A 302 -22.12 -9.08 15.64
CA ALA A 302 -22.80 -7.98 16.34
C ALA A 302 -24.10 -8.44 17.04
N SER A 303 -24.78 -9.48 16.51
CA SER A 303 -25.92 -10.10 17.21
C SER A 303 -25.53 -10.77 18.52
N ASP A 304 -24.40 -11.47 18.55
CA ASP A 304 -23.91 -12.14 19.76
C ASP A 304 -23.50 -11.12 20.82
N VAL A 305 -22.88 -10.01 20.41
CA VAL A 305 -22.55 -8.90 21.30
C VAL A 305 -23.83 -8.27 21.88
N LEU A 306 -24.86 -8.06 21.05
CA LEU A 306 -26.14 -7.50 21.48
C LEU A 306 -26.97 -8.45 22.37
N SER A 307 -26.81 -9.76 22.24
CA SER A 307 -27.45 -10.76 23.11
C SER A 307 -26.66 -11.00 24.40
N GLY A 308 -25.42 -10.54 24.48
CA GLY A 308 -24.50 -10.78 25.59
C GLY A 308 -23.89 -12.19 25.57
N GLU A 309 -23.92 -12.88 24.43
CA GLU A 309 -23.41 -14.24 24.24
C GLU A 309 -21.94 -14.24 23.74
N VAL A 310 -21.09 -13.40 24.35
CA VAL A 310 -19.67 -13.28 23.97
C VAL A 310 -18.75 -13.47 25.18
N ASP A 311 -17.53 -13.93 24.93
CA ASP A 311 -16.49 -13.99 25.94
C ASP A 311 -16.03 -12.56 26.31
N PRO A 312 -16.16 -12.12 27.58
CA PRO A 312 -15.72 -10.79 28.00
C PRO A 312 -14.23 -10.51 27.70
N GLU A 313 -13.37 -11.54 27.68
CA GLU A 313 -11.94 -11.39 27.38
C GLU A 313 -11.68 -10.95 25.92
N MET A 314 -12.64 -11.17 25.03
CA MET A 314 -12.55 -10.72 23.64
C MET A 314 -12.88 -9.23 23.46
N LEU A 315 -13.39 -8.53 24.47
CA LEU A 315 -13.73 -7.11 24.37
C LEU A 315 -12.99 -6.26 25.42
N ALA A 316 -12.76 -6.79 26.61
CA ALA A 316 -12.10 -6.05 27.68
C ALA A 316 -10.64 -5.71 27.36
N ASN A 317 -10.27 -4.43 27.46
CA ASN A 317 -8.94 -3.91 27.11
C ASN A 317 -8.49 -4.21 25.66
N LYS A 318 -9.43 -4.51 24.75
CA LYS A 318 -9.13 -4.75 23.34
C LYS A 318 -9.28 -3.48 22.51
N LEU A 319 -8.58 -3.45 21.38
CA LEU A 319 -8.82 -2.50 20.30
C LEU A 319 -9.94 -3.07 19.43
N VAL A 320 -11.16 -2.56 19.60
CA VAL A 320 -12.33 -3.11 18.91
C VAL A 320 -12.55 -2.39 17.60
N LEU A 321 -12.67 -3.13 16.51
CA LEU A 321 -13.03 -2.63 15.19
C LEU A 321 -14.47 -3.06 14.87
N LEU A 322 -15.35 -2.10 14.60
CA LEU A 322 -16.74 -2.34 14.24
C LEU A 322 -16.92 -2.18 12.73
N SER A 323 -17.24 -3.27 12.03
CA SER A 323 -17.28 -3.33 10.56
C SER A 323 -18.55 -4.00 10.00
N LEU A 324 -18.63 -4.05 8.67
CA LEU A 324 -19.70 -4.69 7.91
C LEU A 324 -19.16 -5.90 7.13
N SER A 325 -19.63 -7.12 7.42
CA SER A 325 -19.22 -8.34 6.70
C SER A 325 -20.33 -9.06 5.92
N GLY A 326 -21.56 -8.53 5.97
CA GLY A 326 -22.70 -9.07 5.20
C GLY A 326 -22.48 -9.08 3.69
N ALA A 327 -23.11 -10.03 3.00
CA ALA A 327 -23.00 -10.21 1.56
C ALA A 327 -23.44 -8.94 0.80
N GLY A 328 -22.50 -8.38 0.03
CA GLY A 328 -22.72 -7.14 -0.72
C GLY A 328 -22.47 -5.85 0.07
N LEU A 329 -22.05 -5.93 1.34
CA LEU A 329 -21.65 -4.77 2.16
C LEU A 329 -20.12 -4.65 2.29
N THR A 330 -19.40 -5.75 2.14
CA THR A 330 -17.95 -5.82 2.36
C THR A 330 -17.16 -5.60 1.09
N ASP A 331 -16.11 -4.81 1.22
CA ASP A 331 -15.05 -4.72 0.22
C ASP A 331 -13.97 -5.77 0.54
N TYR A 332 -13.83 -6.77 -0.33
CA TYR A 332 -12.79 -7.80 -0.21
C TYR A 332 -11.56 -7.39 -0.99
N ARG A 333 -10.39 -7.53 -0.37
CA ARG A 333 -9.11 -7.16 -0.95
C ARG A 333 -8.18 -8.36 -1.00
N GLY A 334 -7.45 -8.47 -2.12
CA GLY A 334 -6.40 -9.47 -2.26
C GLY A 334 -5.18 -9.06 -1.45
N THR A 335 -4.52 -10.05 -0.87
CA THR A 335 -3.26 -9.90 -0.12
C THR A 335 -2.11 -10.60 -0.85
N PRO A 336 -0.86 -10.21 -0.59
CA PRO A 336 0.34 -10.90 -1.08
C PRO A 336 0.40 -12.40 -0.76
N LEU A 337 -0.32 -12.88 0.26
CA LEU A 337 -0.40 -14.30 0.63
C LEU A 337 -1.38 -15.11 -0.25
N GLY A 338 -2.01 -14.48 -1.25
CA GLY A 338 -2.99 -15.12 -2.14
C GLY A 338 -4.39 -15.25 -1.53
N GLU A 339 -4.64 -14.66 -0.36
CA GLU A 339 -5.94 -14.64 0.31
C GLU A 339 -6.76 -13.41 -0.08
N TYR A 340 -8.08 -13.57 -0.14
CA TYR A 340 -9.03 -12.46 -0.20
C TYR A 340 -9.64 -12.25 1.19
N VAL A 341 -9.36 -11.09 1.79
CA VAL A 341 -9.79 -10.76 3.15
C VAL A 341 -10.70 -9.55 3.16
N PRO A 342 -11.60 -9.40 4.14
CA PRO A 342 -12.32 -8.15 4.37
C PRO A 342 -11.35 -6.99 4.58
N GLY A 343 -11.67 -5.79 4.08
CA GLY A 343 -10.84 -4.59 4.29
C GLY A 343 -10.51 -4.31 5.77
N ILE A 344 -11.43 -4.65 6.68
CA ILE A 344 -11.21 -4.53 8.13
C ILE A 344 -10.11 -5.46 8.66
N GLU A 345 -9.90 -6.63 8.05
CA GLU A 345 -8.80 -7.54 8.44
C GLU A 345 -7.46 -6.86 8.15
N ILE A 346 -7.34 -6.13 7.04
CA ILE A 346 -6.13 -5.38 6.70
C ILE A 346 -5.87 -4.33 7.78
N GLN A 347 -6.89 -3.60 8.21
CA GLN A 347 -6.77 -2.60 9.28
C GLN A 347 -6.35 -3.24 10.61
N ALA A 348 -6.89 -4.41 10.95
CA ALA A 348 -6.46 -5.18 12.11
C ALA A 348 -4.99 -5.60 12.01
N GLN A 349 -4.54 -6.05 10.83
CA GLN A 349 -3.14 -6.41 10.60
C GLN A 349 -2.21 -5.19 10.66
N VAL A 350 -2.64 -4.01 10.20
CA VAL A 350 -1.87 -2.77 10.35
C VAL A 350 -1.67 -2.45 11.83
N ILE A 351 -2.74 -2.50 12.63
CA ILE A 351 -2.66 -2.26 14.08
C ILE A 351 -1.68 -3.24 14.74
N GLU A 352 -1.78 -4.53 14.43
CA GLU A 352 -0.87 -5.56 14.95
C GLU A 352 0.58 -5.32 14.54
N SER A 353 0.81 -4.99 13.28
CA SER A 353 2.16 -4.76 12.76
C SER A 353 2.80 -3.54 13.44
N LEU A 354 2.04 -2.45 13.62
CA LEU A 354 2.49 -1.27 14.35
C LEU A 354 2.68 -1.54 15.84
N PHE A 355 1.80 -2.33 16.46
CA PHE A 355 1.87 -2.70 17.87
C PHE A 355 3.10 -3.57 18.17
N ASP A 356 3.37 -4.56 17.32
CA ASP A 356 4.51 -5.48 17.45
C ASP A 356 5.83 -4.86 16.94
N GLY A 357 5.76 -3.75 16.19
CA GLY A 357 6.91 -3.18 15.50
C GLY A 357 7.42 -4.06 14.35
N ASP A 358 6.55 -4.91 13.80
CA ASP A 358 6.86 -5.90 12.76
C ASP A 358 6.15 -5.53 11.46
N TYR A 359 6.75 -4.61 10.74
CA TYR A 359 6.34 -4.16 9.42
C TYR A 359 7.56 -3.86 8.56
N VAL A 360 7.34 -3.68 7.27
CA VAL A 360 8.42 -3.66 6.28
C VAL A 360 8.82 -2.22 5.95
N LEU A 361 10.12 -2.01 5.78
CA LEU A 361 10.72 -0.73 5.42
C LEU A 361 11.47 -0.86 4.08
N ALA A 362 11.43 0.19 3.27
CA ALA A 362 12.34 0.37 2.13
C ALA A 362 13.15 1.66 2.36
N PRO A 363 14.26 1.58 3.13
CA PRO A 363 15.04 2.75 3.52
C PRO A 363 15.54 3.53 2.32
N HIS A 364 15.58 4.86 2.39
CA HIS A 364 15.93 5.68 1.22
C HIS A 364 17.39 5.51 0.76
N TRP A 365 18.27 5.05 1.64
CA TRP A 365 19.64 4.73 1.26
C TRP A 365 19.71 3.44 0.42
N MET A 366 18.70 2.59 0.49
CA MET A 366 18.66 1.31 -0.21
C MET A 366 18.74 1.49 -1.72
N LYS A 367 18.01 2.46 -2.28
CA LYS A 367 18.07 2.77 -3.71
C LYS A 367 19.48 3.07 -4.21
N TRP A 368 20.32 3.70 -3.38
CA TRP A 368 21.69 4.00 -3.77
C TRP A 368 22.59 2.76 -3.67
N ALA A 369 22.33 1.88 -2.71
CA ALA A 369 22.99 0.59 -2.63
C ALA A 369 22.62 -0.30 -3.83
N GLU A 370 21.33 -0.40 -4.16
CA GLU A 370 20.79 -1.07 -5.34
C GLU A 370 21.39 -0.55 -6.63
N LEU A 371 21.44 0.78 -6.83
CA LEU A 371 22.07 1.40 -7.99
C LEU A 371 23.55 1.01 -8.13
N VAL A 372 24.31 1.04 -7.03
CA VAL A 372 25.73 0.65 -7.03
C VAL A 372 25.87 -0.83 -7.38
N LEU A 373 25.05 -1.69 -6.79
CA LEU A 373 25.05 -3.13 -7.07
C LEU A 373 24.68 -3.41 -8.52
N MET A 374 23.66 -2.76 -9.07
CA MET A 374 23.24 -2.85 -10.46
C MET A 374 24.40 -2.52 -11.40
N VAL A 375 25.07 -1.38 -11.18
CA VAL A 375 26.20 -0.93 -12.00
C VAL A 375 27.39 -1.89 -11.88
N LEU A 376 27.73 -2.33 -10.67
CA LEU A 376 28.84 -3.28 -10.46
C LEU A 376 28.57 -4.64 -11.11
N GLY A 377 27.35 -5.18 -10.97
CA GLY A 377 26.92 -6.42 -11.61
C GLY A 377 26.91 -6.31 -13.14
N GLY A 378 26.42 -5.19 -13.68
CA GLY A 378 26.43 -4.94 -15.12
C GLY A 378 27.85 -4.81 -15.68
N ILE A 379 28.75 -4.09 -14.99
CA ILE A 379 30.18 -4.01 -15.38
C ILE A 379 30.83 -5.38 -15.32
N PHE A 380 30.52 -6.18 -14.29
CA PHE A 380 31.02 -7.55 -14.16
C PHE A 380 30.56 -8.42 -15.34
N ILE A 381 29.28 -8.37 -15.73
CA ILE A 381 28.75 -9.08 -16.90
C ILE A 381 29.47 -8.66 -18.18
N ILE A 382 29.56 -7.35 -18.45
CA ILE A 382 30.22 -6.80 -19.66
C ILE A 382 31.70 -7.22 -19.75
N TRP A 383 32.38 -7.36 -18.61
CA TRP A 383 33.77 -7.78 -18.55
C TRP A 383 33.95 -9.30 -18.63
N ALA A 384 33.16 -10.08 -17.89
CA ALA A 384 33.36 -11.51 -17.69
C ALA A 384 32.77 -12.37 -18.81
N VAL A 385 31.55 -12.05 -19.28
CA VAL A 385 30.82 -12.85 -20.28
C VAL A 385 31.61 -13.08 -21.57
N PRO A 386 32.26 -12.05 -22.17
CA PRO A 386 33.02 -12.24 -23.41
C PRO A 386 34.25 -13.14 -23.27
N GLN A 387 34.66 -13.48 -22.05
CA GLN A 387 35.81 -14.36 -21.76
C GLN A 387 35.38 -15.82 -21.51
N MET A 388 34.08 -16.09 -21.52
CA MET A 388 33.49 -17.38 -21.18
C MET A 388 32.88 -18.04 -22.43
N ASN A 389 32.65 -19.35 -22.36
CA ASN A 389 31.75 -19.99 -23.31
C ASN A 389 30.29 -19.67 -22.94
N GLU A 390 29.37 -19.83 -23.90
CA GLU A 390 27.95 -19.49 -23.74
C GLU A 390 27.32 -20.13 -22.48
N ALA A 391 27.62 -21.41 -22.22
CA ALA A 391 27.08 -22.13 -21.07
C ALA A 391 27.57 -21.56 -19.73
N ALA A 392 28.86 -21.21 -19.64
CA ALA A 392 29.43 -20.59 -18.44
C ALA A 392 28.93 -19.15 -18.25
N ALA A 393 28.80 -18.38 -19.33
CA ALA A 393 28.28 -17.02 -19.30
C ALA A 393 26.82 -16.98 -18.80
N LEU A 394 25.97 -17.86 -19.33
CA LEU A 394 24.60 -18.03 -18.85
C LEU A 394 24.57 -18.48 -17.38
N GLY A 395 25.36 -19.50 -17.03
CA GLY A 395 25.41 -20.02 -15.66
C GLY A 395 25.83 -18.97 -14.64
N VAL A 396 26.84 -18.15 -14.94
CA VAL A 396 27.30 -17.07 -14.06
C VAL A 396 26.23 -15.99 -13.91
N THR A 397 25.53 -15.62 -14.99
CA THR A 397 24.46 -14.61 -14.94
C THR A 397 23.28 -15.10 -14.09
N LEU A 398 22.84 -16.35 -14.27
CA LEU A 398 21.75 -16.94 -13.48
C LEU A 398 22.13 -17.12 -12.00
N ILE A 399 23.38 -17.50 -11.71
CA ILE A 399 23.86 -17.60 -10.33
C ILE A 399 23.90 -16.22 -9.67
N LEU A 400 24.35 -15.19 -10.40
CA LEU A 400 24.37 -13.82 -9.91
C LEU A 400 22.95 -13.39 -9.54
N ASP A 401 22.00 -13.53 -10.46
CA ASP A 401 20.59 -13.20 -10.26
C ASP A 401 20.00 -13.93 -9.05
N PHE A 402 20.16 -15.26 -8.99
CA PHE A 402 19.70 -16.08 -7.87
C PHE A 402 20.28 -15.61 -6.53
N VAL A 403 21.57 -15.27 -6.46
CA VAL A 403 22.20 -14.78 -5.22
C VAL A 403 21.55 -13.49 -4.73
N PHE A 404 21.20 -12.57 -5.63
CA PHE A 404 20.59 -11.29 -5.25
C PHE A 404 19.12 -11.42 -4.89
N VAL A 405 18.35 -12.28 -5.57
CA VAL A 405 16.99 -12.62 -5.16
C VAL A 405 16.99 -13.24 -3.76
N GLN A 406 17.87 -14.21 -3.50
CA GLN A 406 18.00 -14.81 -2.16
C GLN A 406 18.48 -13.81 -1.11
N ALA A 407 19.36 -12.87 -1.47
CA ALA A 407 19.75 -11.77 -0.58
C ALA A 407 18.55 -10.90 -0.21
N GLY A 408 17.67 -10.59 -1.17
CA GLY A 408 16.43 -9.85 -0.93
C GLY A 408 15.49 -10.57 0.05
N VAL A 409 15.20 -11.84 -0.18
CA VAL A 409 14.38 -12.67 0.73
C VAL A 409 15.00 -12.74 2.13
N LEU A 410 16.32 -12.89 2.23
CA LEU A 410 17.03 -12.90 3.52
C LEU A 410 16.98 -11.54 4.23
N MET A 411 17.02 -10.42 3.49
CA MET A 411 16.88 -9.07 4.06
C MET A 411 15.46 -8.82 4.55
N PHE A 412 14.46 -9.28 3.80
CA PHE A 412 13.07 -9.23 4.19
C PHE A 412 12.82 -10.05 5.47
N HIS A 413 13.19 -11.33 5.48
CA HIS A 413 12.94 -12.23 6.62
C HIS A 413 13.66 -11.81 7.91
N ASN A 414 14.92 -11.36 7.84
CA ASN A 414 15.72 -11.10 9.04
C ASN A 414 15.69 -9.66 9.53
N PHE A 415 15.36 -8.71 8.66
CA PHE A 415 15.43 -7.28 8.97
C PHE A 415 14.15 -6.51 8.59
N SER A 416 13.15 -7.15 8.00
CA SER A 416 11.94 -6.50 7.46
C SER A 416 12.28 -5.36 6.49
N ILE A 417 13.34 -5.56 5.69
CA ILE A 417 13.80 -4.57 4.71
C ILE A 417 13.57 -5.10 3.29
N LEU A 418 12.93 -4.28 2.47
CA LEU A 418 12.83 -4.56 1.03
C LEU A 418 14.10 -4.17 0.30
N PHE A 419 14.50 -5.04 -0.62
CA PHE A 419 15.61 -4.88 -1.54
C PHE A 419 15.10 -5.25 -2.92
N ASP A 420 15.12 -4.31 -3.86
CA ASP A 420 14.60 -4.43 -5.22
C ASP A 420 15.53 -5.33 -6.07
N SER A 421 15.57 -6.62 -5.74
CA SER A 421 16.35 -7.61 -6.49
C SER A 421 15.79 -7.84 -7.89
N GLY A 422 14.49 -7.61 -8.10
CA GLY A 422 13.82 -7.78 -9.38
C GLY A 422 14.38 -6.83 -10.44
N THR A 423 14.43 -5.53 -10.15
CA THR A 423 14.97 -4.53 -11.09
C THR A 423 16.44 -4.80 -11.43
N LEU A 424 17.24 -5.23 -10.45
CA LEU A 424 18.64 -5.59 -10.65
C LEU A 424 18.78 -6.81 -11.58
N GLY A 425 17.98 -7.85 -11.33
CA GLY A 425 17.95 -9.07 -12.15
C GLY A 425 17.57 -8.78 -13.60
N ASP A 426 16.47 -8.06 -13.81
CA ASP A 426 16.00 -7.67 -15.15
C ASP A 426 17.07 -6.87 -15.92
N ASN A 427 17.72 -5.92 -15.25
CA ASN A 427 18.82 -5.16 -15.84
C ASN A 427 19.97 -6.06 -16.32
N TRP A 428 20.39 -6.99 -15.49
CA TRP A 428 21.50 -7.88 -15.78
C TRP A 428 21.16 -8.88 -16.88
N ILE A 429 19.95 -9.44 -16.87
CA ILE A 429 19.46 -10.34 -17.92
C ILE A 429 19.39 -9.61 -19.27
N LEU A 430 18.87 -8.38 -19.30
CA LEU A 430 18.82 -7.58 -20.52
C LEU A 430 20.22 -7.20 -21.03
N THR A 431 21.13 -6.84 -20.12
CA THR A 431 22.53 -6.53 -20.46
C THR A 431 23.24 -7.75 -21.03
N PHE A 432 23.10 -8.91 -20.40
CA PHE A 432 23.61 -10.20 -20.88
C PHE A 432 23.04 -10.55 -22.26
N THR A 433 21.72 -10.46 -22.42
CA THR A 433 21.04 -10.78 -23.67
C THR A 433 21.50 -9.88 -24.82
N LEU A 434 21.61 -8.57 -24.59
CA LEU A 434 22.11 -7.64 -25.59
C LEU A 434 23.56 -7.97 -25.98
N LEU A 435 24.40 -8.28 -24.99
CA LEU A 435 25.82 -8.60 -25.21
C LEU A 435 25.97 -9.87 -26.06
N GLU A 436 25.28 -10.94 -25.71
CA GLU A 436 25.28 -12.21 -26.47
C GLU A 436 24.80 -12.01 -27.91
N VAL A 437 23.69 -11.30 -28.10
CA VAL A 437 23.18 -10.97 -29.45
C VAL A 437 24.22 -10.17 -30.24
N CYS A 438 24.87 -9.19 -29.63
CA CYS A 438 25.91 -8.41 -30.30
C CYS A 438 27.15 -9.25 -30.63
N MET A 439 27.57 -10.16 -29.76
CA MET A 439 28.69 -11.08 -30.03
C MET A 439 28.38 -11.99 -31.22
N LEU A 440 27.20 -12.63 -31.23
CA LEU A 440 26.73 -13.47 -32.33
C LEU A 440 26.63 -12.71 -33.67
N LEU A 441 26.16 -11.46 -33.64
CA LEU A 441 26.08 -10.61 -34.82
C LEU A 441 27.45 -10.10 -35.27
N SER A 442 28.35 -9.79 -34.33
CA SER A 442 29.73 -9.38 -34.61
C SER A 442 30.46 -10.50 -35.36
N ASP A 443 30.39 -11.74 -34.86
CA ASP A 443 31.02 -12.88 -35.51
C ASP A 443 30.48 -13.11 -36.93
N LYS A 444 29.16 -12.96 -37.10
CA LYS A 444 28.50 -13.18 -38.39
C LYS A 444 28.73 -12.07 -39.43
N TYR A 445 28.80 -10.81 -39.02
CA TYR A 445 28.81 -9.66 -39.94
C TYR A 445 30.12 -8.87 -39.97
N MET A 446 30.99 -9.03 -38.97
CA MET A 446 32.31 -8.39 -38.90
C MET A 446 33.47 -9.39 -39.01
N GLY A 447 33.22 -10.70 -38.81
CA GLY A 447 34.25 -11.75 -38.89
C GLY A 447 34.92 -11.91 -40.27
N ASP A 448 34.25 -11.54 -41.35
CA ASP A 448 34.78 -11.67 -42.73
C ASP A 448 35.80 -10.58 -43.13
N ASP A 449 35.95 -9.50 -42.35
CA ASP A 449 36.93 -8.43 -42.62
C ASP A 449 38.38 -8.82 -42.20
N GLN A 450 38.62 -10.05 -41.70
CA GLN A 450 39.94 -10.51 -41.20
C GLN A 450 40.63 -11.65 -41.99
N ALA A 451 40.16 -12.06 -43.18
CA ALA A 451 40.91 -13.04 -43.99
C ALA A 451 42.11 -12.37 -44.73
N PRO A 452 43.37 -12.77 -44.50
CA PRO A 452 44.51 -12.13 -45.14
C PRO A 452 44.60 -12.50 -46.63
N THR A 453 44.79 -11.48 -47.44
CA THR A 453 45.21 -11.54 -48.84
C THR A 453 46.59 -12.21 -48.95
N GLN A 454 46.63 -13.52 -49.16
CA GLN A 454 47.82 -14.21 -49.67
C GLN A 454 47.42 -15.23 -50.73
N ASN A 455 47.47 -14.80 -52.00
CA ASN A 455 47.95 -15.63 -53.11
C ASN A 455 48.10 -14.77 -54.36
N ASN A 456 49.24 -14.08 -54.44
CA ASN A 456 49.79 -13.60 -55.71
C ASN A 456 51.30 -13.54 -55.55
N GLN A 457 51.98 -14.64 -55.89
CA GLN A 457 53.35 -14.71 -56.44
C GLN A 457 53.90 -16.14 -56.22
N THR A 458 53.76 -17.00 -57.23
CA THR A 458 54.80 -17.94 -57.71
C THR A 458 54.20 -18.84 -58.79
N ALA A 459 54.42 -18.49 -60.07
CA ALA A 459 54.62 -19.44 -61.18
C ALA A 459 54.83 -18.67 -62.50
N ALA A 460 55.97 -17.97 -62.60
CA ALA A 460 56.60 -17.69 -63.88
C ALA A 460 57.97 -18.39 -63.83
N GLY A 461 58.10 -19.48 -64.58
CA GLY A 461 59.31 -20.28 -64.68
C GLY A 461 59.04 -21.75 -64.97
N VAL A 462 58.56 -22.07 -66.19
CA VAL A 462 59.30 -22.74 -67.28
C VAL A 462 58.61 -22.39 -68.59
#